data_AF-A0A936NZ70-F1
#
_entry.id   AF-A0A936NZ70-F1
#
_cell.length_a   1.000
_cell.length_b   1.000
_cell.length_c   1.000
_cell.angle_alpha   90.00
_cell.angle_beta   90.00
_cell.angle_gamma   90.00
#
_symmetry.space_group_name_H-M   'P 1'
#
loop_
_entity.id
_entity.type
_entity.pdbx_description
1 polymer ?
#
loop_
_entity_poly.entity_id
_entity_poly.type
_entity_poly.pdbx_seq_one_letter_code
_entity_poly.pdbx_strand_id
1 'polypeptide(L)'
;MTTRILGPFNRVEGDLEVHLDIADGRVAAARVNSPLYRGFEQMLPGKSPLDALVIVPRICGICSVAQSAAAAAALRDLMGLTPPPNGRLAEHL
;
A
#
# COMPACT_ATOMS: atom_id res chain seq x y z
N MET A 1 28.46 -15.06 14.54
CA MET A 1 27.23 -14.39 14.08
C MET A 1 27.63 -13.15 13.28
N THR A 2 27.13 -12.98 12.07
CA THR A 2 27.43 -11.84 11.19
C THR A 2 26.16 -11.18 10.71
N THR A 3 26.11 -9.85 10.69
CA THR A 3 24.96 -9.11 10.13
C THR A 3 25.26 -8.68 8.69
N ARG A 4 24.27 -8.83 7.81
CA ARG A 4 24.28 -8.37 6.42
C ARG A 4 23.13 -7.41 6.21
N ILE A 5 23.42 -6.26 5.62
CA ILE A 5 22.42 -5.26 5.25
C ILE A 5 22.24 -5.35 3.73
N LEU A 6 21.01 -5.61 3.29
CA LEU A 6 20.61 -5.70 1.89
C LEU A 6 19.74 -4.47 1.59
N GLY A 7 20.39 -3.38 1.18
CA GLY A 7 19.76 -2.09 0.89
C GLY A 7 20.65 -1.24 -0.04
N PRO A 8 20.08 -0.49 -0.99
CA PRO A 8 18.66 -0.48 -1.38
C PRO A 8 18.26 -1.82 -2.02
N PHE A 9 17.12 -2.38 -1.59
CA PHE A 9 16.59 -3.62 -2.15
C PHE A 9 15.87 -3.32 -3.47
N ASN A 10 16.34 -3.89 -4.57
CA ASN A 10 15.92 -3.51 -5.92
C ASN A 10 14.84 -4.45 -6.50
N ARG A 11 14.21 -4.04 -7.61
CA ARG A 11 13.10 -4.74 -8.30
C ARG A 11 11.86 -4.94 -7.42
N VAL A 12 11.61 -3.97 -6.56
CA VAL A 12 10.39 -3.83 -5.76
C VAL A 12 9.87 -2.40 -5.91
N GLU A 13 8.64 -2.14 -5.49
CA GLU A 13 8.11 -0.78 -5.35
C GLU A 13 8.50 -0.23 -3.97
N GLY A 14 8.83 1.06 -3.92
CA GLY A 14 9.20 1.76 -2.68
C GLY A 14 10.65 1.52 -2.21
N ASP A 15 10.95 2.10 -1.05
CA ASP A 15 12.24 1.98 -0.39
C ASP A 15 12.22 0.82 0.61
N LEU A 16 13.15 -0.12 0.46
CA LEU A 16 13.21 -1.30 1.31
C LEU A 16 14.66 -1.66 1.65
N GLU A 17 14.88 -2.02 2.91
CA GLU A 17 16.14 -2.52 3.43
C GLU A 17 15.88 -3.78 4.26
N VAL A 18 16.70 -4.83 4.07
CA VAL A 18 16.59 -6.09 4.80
C VAL A 18 17.88 -6.38 5.55
N HIS A 19 17.80 -6.54 6.86
CA HIS A 19 18.92 -6.90 7.73
C HIS A 19 18.82 -8.39 8.06
N LEU A 20 19.90 -9.12 7.82
CA LEU A 20 19.99 -10.55 8.10
C LEU A 20 21.10 -10.82 9.11
N ASP A 21 20.76 -11.46 10.23
CA ASP A 21 21.75 -12.02 11.15
C ASP A 21 21.99 -13.49 10.76
N ILE A 22 23.25 -13.81 10.46
CA ILE A 22 23.67 -15.12 9.95
C ILE A 22 24.53 -15.82 11.00
N ALA A 23 24.17 -17.07 11.32
CA ALA A 23 24.90 -17.97 12.19
C ALA A 23 25.03 -19.34 11.51
N ASP A 24 26.22 -19.94 11.53
CA ASP A 24 26.48 -21.27 10.96
C ASP A 24 25.98 -21.46 9.52
N GLY A 25 26.18 -20.42 8.70
CA GLY A 25 25.77 -20.40 7.29
C GLY A 25 24.26 -20.29 7.06
N ARG A 26 23.46 -20.08 8.11
CA ARG A 26 22.00 -19.95 8.06
C ARG A 26 21.53 -18.61 8.58
N VAL A 27 20.40 -18.13 8.06
CA VAL A 27 19.72 -16.94 8.59
C VAL A 27 19.13 -17.30 9.95
N ALA A 28 19.58 -16.63 11.00
CA ALA A 28 19.08 -16.76 12.37
C ALA A 28 17.97 -15.74 12.67
N ALA A 29 18.05 -14.54 12.08
CA ALA A 29 17.02 -13.51 12.19
C ALA A 29 16.99 -12.61 10.94
N ALA A 30 15.83 -12.05 10.65
CA ALA A 30 15.63 -11.06 9.60
C ALA A 30 14.81 -9.88 10.13
N ARG A 31 15.19 -8.66 9.75
CA ARG A 31 14.45 -7.42 10.03
C ARG A 31 14.26 -6.67 8.72
N VAL A 32 13.08 -6.11 8.51
CA VAL A 32 12.73 -5.37 7.31
C VAL A 32 12.43 -3.93 7.70
N ASN A 33 13.02 -2.99 6.98
CA ASN A 33 12.82 -1.56 7.16
C ASN A 33 12.33 -0.93 5.86
N SER A 34 11.23 -0.20 5.92
CA SER A 34 10.68 0.61 4.82
C SER A 34 10.72 2.07 5.28
N PRO A 35 11.79 2.82 4.99
CA PRO A 35 12.04 4.10 5.63
C PRO A 35 11.15 5.24 5.12
N LEU A 36 10.52 5.10 3.96
CA LEU A 36 9.68 6.15 3.39
C LEU A 36 8.29 6.19 4.05
N TYR A 37 7.95 7.35 4.57
CA TYR A 37 6.61 7.65 5.08
C TYR A 37 6.05 8.91 4.42
N ARG A 38 4.82 8.84 3.90
CA ARG A 38 4.14 9.96 3.22
C ARG A 38 2.89 10.48 3.93
N GLY A 39 2.34 9.73 4.90
CA GLY A 39 1.20 10.20 5.71
C GLY A 39 -0.09 10.46 4.95
N PHE A 40 -0.46 9.60 3.98
CA PHE A 40 -1.68 9.74 3.19
C PHE A 40 -2.95 9.82 4.05
N GLU A 41 -3.01 9.03 5.12
CA GLU A 41 -4.15 8.99 6.03
C GLU A 41 -4.36 10.34 6.72
N GLN A 42 -3.28 10.99 7.14
CA GLN A 42 -3.30 12.30 7.79
C GLN A 42 -3.66 13.44 6.83
N MET A 43 -3.61 13.21 5.51
CA MET A 43 -4.10 14.18 4.53
C MET A 43 -5.63 14.21 4.46
N LEU A 44 -6.33 13.17 4.92
CA LEU A 44 -7.78 13.03 4.76
C LEU A 44 -8.64 13.81 5.78
N PRO A 45 -8.28 13.92 7.08
CA PRO A 45 -9.06 14.68 8.04
C PRO A 45 -9.40 16.10 7.58
N GLY A 46 -10.66 16.49 7.73
CA GLY A 46 -11.16 17.81 7.34
C GLY A 46 -11.43 17.99 5.83
N LYS A 47 -11.17 16.97 5.00
CA LYS A 47 -11.51 16.98 3.58
C LYS A 47 -12.90 16.41 3.30
N SER A 48 -13.40 16.67 2.09
CA SER A 48 -14.58 15.98 1.60
C SER A 48 -14.28 14.48 1.51
N PRO A 49 -15.20 13.56 1.90
CA PRO A 49 -15.00 12.12 1.71
C PRO A 49 -14.65 11.76 0.27
N LEU A 50 -15.22 12.48 -0.70
CA LEU A 50 -14.98 12.24 -2.13
C LEU A 50 -13.52 12.54 -2.55
N ASP A 51 -12.78 13.36 -1.79
CA ASP A 51 -11.37 13.62 -2.06
C ASP A 51 -10.50 12.35 -1.91
N ALA A 52 -10.98 11.36 -1.16
CA ALA A 52 -10.32 10.06 -1.05
C ALA A 52 -10.17 9.36 -2.40
N LEU A 53 -11.10 9.54 -3.35
CA LEU A 53 -11.01 8.98 -4.71
C LEU A 53 -9.83 9.54 -5.50
N VAL A 54 -9.32 10.71 -5.11
CA VAL A 54 -8.15 11.34 -5.75
C VAL A 54 -6.89 11.09 -4.94
N ILE A 55 -6.95 11.18 -3.62
CA ILE A 55 -5.77 11.10 -2.75
C ILE A 55 -5.28 9.65 -2.59
N VAL A 56 -6.17 8.72 -2.25
CA VAL A 56 -5.83 7.32 -1.92
C VAL A 56 -5.15 6.57 -3.07
N PRO A 57 -5.53 6.73 -4.36
CA PRO A 57 -4.83 6.05 -5.45
C PRO A 57 -3.35 6.40 -5.60
N ARG A 58 -2.88 7.49 -4.98
CA ARG A 58 -1.49 7.92 -5.05
C ARG A 58 -0.62 7.23 -3.99
N ILE A 59 -1.21 6.37 -3.14
CA ILE A 59 -0.46 5.50 -2.23
C ILE A 59 0.44 4.55 -3.01
N CYS A 60 0.01 3.97 -4.13
CA CYS A 60 0.89 3.11 -4.92
C CYS A 60 0.47 3.15 -6.39
N GLY A 61 1.43 3.45 -7.27
CA GLY A 61 1.21 3.51 -8.72
C GLY A 61 1.38 2.18 -9.45
N ILE A 62 1.91 1.14 -8.78
CA ILE A 62 2.18 -0.18 -9.38
C ILE A 62 1.06 -1.19 -9.07
N CYS A 63 0.33 -1.02 -7.97
CA CYS A 63 -0.80 -1.90 -7.62
C CYS A 63 -2.06 -1.65 -8.48
N SER A 64 -1.89 -1.12 -9.69
CA SER A 64 -2.96 -0.79 -10.63
C SER A 64 -4.05 0.05 -9.96
N VAL A 65 -5.31 -0.39 -10.02
CA VAL A 65 -6.48 0.31 -9.49
C VAL A 65 -6.83 -0.08 -8.05
N ALA A 66 -6.04 -0.91 -7.37
CA ALA A 66 -6.41 -1.48 -6.07
C ALA A 66 -6.78 -0.41 -5.02
N GLN A 67 -5.97 0.65 -4.92
CA GLN A 67 -6.21 1.75 -4.00
C GLN A 67 -7.46 2.56 -4.37
N SER A 68 -7.73 2.75 -5.66
CA SER A 68 -8.95 3.39 -6.16
C SER A 68 -10.19 2.56 -5.85
N ALA A 69 -10.13 1.25 -6.08
CA ALA A 69 -11.23 0.32 -5.82
C ALA A 69 -11.56 0.26 -4.32
N ALA A 70 -10.54 0.22 -3.46
CA ALA A 70 -10.72 0.26 -2.02
C ALA A 70 -11.38 1.56 -1.54
N ALA A 71 -10.92 2.73 -2.03
CA ALA A 71 -11.52 4.01 -1.70
C ALA A 71 -12.98 4.10 -2.15
N ALA A 72 -13.29 3.65 -3.37
CA ALA A 72 -14.67 3.62 -3.88
C ALA A 72 -15.57 2.67 -3.08
N ALA A 73 -15.07 1.49 -2.71
CA ALA A 73 -15.80 0.53 -1.91
C ALA A 73 -16.12 1.06 -0.50
N ALA A 74 -15.15 1.74 0.15
CA ALA A 74 -15.34 2.34 1.46
C ALA A 74 -16.36 3.50 1.43
N LEU A 75 -16.31 4.36 0.41
CA LEU A 75 -17.29 5.44 0.24
C LEU A 75 -18.68 4.91 -0.07
N ARG A 76 -18.78 3.86 -0.90
CA ARG A 76 -20.04 3.19 -1.19
C ARG A 76 -20.70 2.68 0.09
N ASP A 77 -19.93 2.00 0.94
CA ASP A 77 -20.40 1.46 2.22
C ASP A 77 -20.86 2.59 3.14
N LEU A 78 -20.03 3.63 3.32
CA LEU A 78 -20.36 4.82 4.11
C LEU A 78 -21.66 5.50 3.65
N MET A 79 -21.90 5.56 2.34
CA MET A 79 -23.06 6.23 1.75
C MET A 79 -24.28 5.30 1.58
N GLY A 80 -24.18 4.01 1.90
CA GLY A 80 -25.26 3.03 1.71
C GLY A 80 -25.65 2.82 0.24
N LEU A 81 -24.71 2.99 -0.69
CA LEU A 81 -24.98 2.92 -2.14
C LEU A 81 -24.83 1.50 -2.67
N THR A 82 -25.66 1.15 -3.66
CA THR A 82 -25.51 -0.10 -4.43
C THR A 82 -25.11 0.25 -5.86
N PRO A 83 -24.02 -0.32 -6.41
CA PRO A 83 -23.63 -0.04 -7.78
C PRO A 83 -24.66 -0.65 -8.75
N PRO A 84 -24.93 0.02 -9.89
CA PRO A 84 -25.74 -0.57 -10.94
C PRO A 84 -25.06 -1.85 -11.48
N PRO A 85 -25.80 -2.77 -12.15
CA PRO A 85 -25.24 -4.03 -12.64
C PRO A 85 -23.93 -3.88 -13.44
N ASN A 86 -23.86 -2.92 -14.36
CA ASN A 86 -22.64 -2.64 -15.12
C ASN A 86 -21.51 -2.05 -14.26
N GLY A 87 -21.83 -1.30 -13.21
CA GLY A 87 -20.84 -0.81 -12.25
C GLY A 87 -20.20 -1.95 -11.46
N ARG A 88 -20.99 -2.95 -11.04
CA ARG A 88 -20.47 -4.14 -10.38
C ARG A 88 -19.59 -4.99 -11.31
N LEU A 89 -19.95 -5.10 -12.58
CA LEU A 89 -19.11 -5.80 -13.57
C LEU A 89 -17.79 -5.06 -13.80
N ALA A 90 -17.83 -3.72 -13.86
CA ALA A 90 -16.64 -2.88 -14.04
C ALA A 90 -15.62 -3.00 -12.89
N GLU A 91 -16.04 -3.43 -11.69
CA GLU A 91 -15.12 -3.68 -10.57
C GLU A 91 -14.19 -4.88 -10.81
N HIS A 92 -14.53 -5.78 -11.76
CA HIS A 92 -13.83 -7.04 -12.01
C HIS A 92 -13.26 -7.18 -13.45
N LEU A 93 -13.23 -6.09 -14.23
CA LEU A 93 -12.64 -6.08 -15.57
C LEU A 93 -11.10 -6.09 -15.50
#